data_AF-X7ED33-F1
#
_entry.id   AF-X7ED33-F1
#
_cell.length_a   1.000
_cell.length_b   1.000
_cell.length_c   1.000
_cell.angle_alpha   90.00
_cell.angle_beta   90.00
_cell.angle_gamma   90.00
#
_symmetry.space_group_name_H-M   'P 1'
#
loop_
_entity.id
_entity.type
_entity.pdbx_description
1 polymer ?
#
loop_
_entity_poly.entity_id
_entity_poly.type
_entity_poly.pdbx_seq_one_letter_code
_entity_poly.pdbx_strand_id
1 'polypeptide(L)'
;MRNLIRTIAAIAIAGCAFISPPALAQDEVRRVDVRFAAGTSGASYSDTIAGYNSIEYFLTANAGQRMRIELNTSVDFHAEVTRVFHREVTHL
;
A
#
# COMPACT_ATOMS: atom_id res chain seq x y z
N MET A 1 -6.86 59.42 16.47
CA MET A 1 -6.04 58.20 16.30
C MET A 1 -6.40 57.11 17.32
N ARG A 2 -7.69 56.81 17.55
CA ARG A 2 -8.13 55.76 18.49
C ARG A 2 -9.16 54.80 17.86
N ASN A 3 -9.37 54.95 16.56
CA ASN A 3 -10.47 54.35 15.80
C ASN A 3 -9.94 53.50 14.64
N LEU A 4 -8.65 53.66 14.27
CA LEU A 4 -7.97 52.85 13.24
C LEU A 4 -7.43 51.51 13.80
N ILE A 5 -7.17 51.43 15.10
CA ILE A 5 -6.61 50.22 15.74
C ILE A 5 -7.70 49.13 15.90
N ARG A 6 -8.98 49.51 15.94
CA ARG A 6 -10.11 48.58 16.06
C ARG A 6 -10.48 47.88 14.76
N THR A 7 -10.21 48.50 13.61
CA THR A 7 -10.60 47.95 12.30
C THR A 7 -9.59 46.91 11.79
N ILE A 8 -8.31 47.03 12.17
CA ILE A 8 -7.28 46.05 11.81
C ILE A 8 -7.48 44.72 12.57
N ALA A 9 -8.04 44.78 13.79
CA ALA A 9 -8.34 43.59 14.58
C ALA A 9 -9.55 42.76 14.05
N ALA A 10 -10.39 43.31 13.18
CA ALA A 10 -11.55 42.62 12.62
C ALA A 10 -11.24 41.82 11.34
N ILE A 11 -10.07 42.03 10.71
CA ILE A 11 -9.65 41.32 9.49
C ILE A 11 -8.61 40.22 9.82
N ALA A 12 -8.41 39.88 11.09
CA ALA A 12 -7.48 38.83 11.50
C ALA A 12 -8.16 37.47 11.81
N ILE A 13 -9.51 37.40 11.78
CA ILE A 13 -10.26 36.21 12.24
C ILE A 13 -11.02 35.50 11.09
N ALA A 14 -10.97 36.03 9.86
CA ALA A 14 -11.70 35.48 8.72
C ALA A 14 -10.82 34.78 7.65
N GLY A 15 -9.53 34.54 7.94
CA GLY A 15 -8.57 33.99 6.97
C GLY A 15 -8.02 32.59 7.26
N CYS A 16 -8.37 31.97 8.39
CA CYS A 16 -7.70 30.73 8.85
C CYS A 16 -8.51 29.44 8.63
N ALA A 17 -9.61 29.46 7.87
CA ALA A 17 -10.35 28.24 7.58
C ALA A 17 -10.02 27.74 6.16
N PHE A 18 -9.58 26.49 6.07
CA PHE A 18 -9.30 25.69 4.86
C PHE A 18 -7.87 25.74 4.30
N ILE A 19 -6.87 25.46 5.15
CA ILE A 19 -5.70 24.72 4.67
C ILE A 19 -6.07 23.23 4.76
N SER A 20 -6.78 22.70 3.76
CA SER A 20 -6.92 21.26 3.64
C SER A 20 -5.54 20.68 3.34
N PRO A 21 -5.01 19.75 4.14
CA PRO A 21 -3.78 19.07 3.77
C PRO A 21 -3.99 18.41 2.40
N PRO A 22 -2.99 18.44 1.50
CA PRO A 22 -3.09 17.70 0.25
C PRO A 22 -3.29 16.22 0.62
N ALA A 23 -4.41 15.63 0.17
CA ALA A 23 -4.58 14.20 0.20
C ALA A 23 -3.59 13.61 -0.80
N LEU A 24 -2.36 13.38 -0.34
CA LEU A 24 -1.45 12.47 -1.03
C LEU A 24 -2.12 11.10 -0.94
N ALA A 25 -2.77 10.68 -2.02
CA ALA A 25 -3.20 9.30 -2.17
C ALA A 25 -1.92 8.46 -2.17
N GLN A 26 -1.57 7.95 -0.99
CA GLN A 26 -0.45 7.03 -0.86
C GLN A 26 -0.92 5.71 -1.46
N ASP A 27 -0.22 5.23 -2.48
CA ASP A 27 -0.47 3.91 -3.06
C ASP A 27 -0.47 2.88 -1.93
N GLU A 28 -1.61 2.20 -1.75
CA GLU A 28 -1.76 1.26 -0.65
C GLU A 28 -0.99 -0.01 -1.00
N VAL A 29 -0.02 -0.36 -0.15
CA VAL A 29 0.70 -1.63 -0.23
C VAL A 29 0.17 -2.55 0.86
N ARG A 30 -0.58 -3.57 0.47
CA ARG A 30 -1.07 -4.59 1.40
C ARG A 30 -0.14 -5.79 1.44
N ARG A 31 0.22 -6.25 2.64
CA ARG A 31 1.09 -7.42 2.82
C ARG A 31 0.28 -8.64 3.25
N VAL A 32 0.60 -9.79 2.65
CA VAL A 32 -0.03 -11.07 2.95
C VAL A 32 1.05 -12.12 3.22
N ASP A 33 1.06 -12.66 4.43
CA ASP A 33 1.86 -13.84 4.75
C ASP A 33 1.19 -15.10 4.21
N VAL A 34 1.85 -15.77 3.27
CA VAL A 34 1.35 -16.99 2.65
C VAL A 34 1.55 -18.16 3.60
N ARG A 35 0.45 -18.87 3.88
CA ARG A 35 0.45 -20.09 4.70
C ARG A 35 -0.25 -21.20 3.95
N PHE A 36 0.43 -22.33 3.81
CA PHE A 36 -0.17 -23.53 3.25
C PHE A 36 -0.94 -24.27 4.33
N ALA A 37 -2.03 -24.92 3.92
CA ALA A 37 -2.74 -25.84 4.79
C ALA A 37 -1.83 -27.04 5.12
N ALA A 38 -2.09 -27.71 6.24
CA ALA A 38 -1.31 -28.88 6.63
C ALA A 38 -1.36 -29.96 5.54
N GLY A 39 -0.21 -30.48 5.14
CA GLY A 39 -0.08 -31.49 4.10
C GLY A 39 -0.18 -30.96 2.66
N THR A 40 -0.28 -29.64 2.45
CA THR A 40 -0.30 -29.04 1.11
C THR A 40 0.97 -28.25 0.81
N SER A 41 1.17 -27.93 -0.47
CA SER A 41 2.33 -27.18 -0.99
C SER A 41 1.93 -25.90 -1.75
N GLY A 42 0.71 -25.42 -1.51
CA GLY A 42 0.15 -24.27 -2.21
C GLY A 42 -1.01 -23.62 -1.48
N ALA A 43 -1.32 -22.40 -1.91
CA ALA A 43 -2.48 -21.61 -1.52
C ALA A 43 -2.98 -20.79 -2.72
N SER A 44 -4.25 -20.38 -2.68
CA SER A 44 -4.86 -19.55 -3.72
C SER A 44 -5.49 -18.32 -3.07
N TYR A 45 -5.33 -17.17 -3.73
CA TYR A 45 -5.85 -15.88 -3.30
C TYR A 45 -6.65 -15.26 -4.44
N SER A 46 -7.71 -14.54 -4.10
CA SER A 46 -8.54 -13.80 -5.03
C SER A 46 -8.72 -12.40 -4.47
N ASP A 47 -8.26 -11.41 -5.22
CA ASP A 47 -8.16 -10.03 -4.75
C ASP A 47 -8.45 -9.04 -5.87
N THR A 48 -8.90 -7.85 -5.48
CA THR A 48 -9.13 -6.72 -6.39
C THR A 48 -8.11 -5.63 -6.05
N ILE A 49 -7.37 -5.21 -7.06
CA ILE A 49 -6.39 -4.12 -6.95
C ILE A 49 -6.91 -2.94 -7.78
N ALA A 50 -6.98 -1.76 -7.17
CA ALA A 50 -7.48 -0.55 -7.81
C ALA A 50 -6.35 0.48 -7.97
N GLY A 51 -6.30 1.14 -9.14
CA GLY A 51 -5.31 2.17 -9.43
C GLY A 51 -3.88 1.65 -9.29
N TYR A 52 -3.07 2.35 -8.51
CA TYR A 52 -1.66 2.06 -8.27
C TYR A 52 -1.42 1.24 -6.99
N ASN A 53 -2.48 0.75 -6.35
CA ASN A 53 -2.34 -0.11 -5.17
C ASN A 53 -1.60 -1.40 -5.54
N SER A 54 -1.00 -2.05 -4.53
CA SER A 54 -0.28 -3.31 -4.73
C SER A 54 -0.48 -4.27 -3.57
N ILE A 55 -0.26 -5.55 -3.84
CA ILE A 55 -0.28 -6.62 -2.84
C ILE A 55 1.05 -7.37 -2.88
N GLU A 56 1.71 -7.45 -1.74
CA GLU A 56 2.95 -8.22 -1.54
C GLU A 56 2.63 -9.54 -0.84
N TYR A 57 2.82 -10.67 -1.52
CA TYR A 57 2.68 -12.01 -0.93
C TYR A 57 4.05 -12.55 -0.48
N PHE A 58 4.17 -12.87 0.80
CA PHE A 58 5.40 -13.38 1.41
C PHE A 58 5.28 -14.87 1.69
N LEU A 59 6.09 -15.69 1.02
CA LEU A 59 6.21 -17.13 1.31
C LEU A 59 7.61 -17.44 1.84
N THR A 60 7.67 -18.01 3.05
CA THR A 60 8.91 -18.59 3.58
C THR A 60 9.16 -19.94 2.92
N ALA A 61 10.33 -20.09 2.30
CA ALA A 61 10.78 -21.31 1.66
C ALA A 61 12.27 -21.55 1.95
N ASN A 62 12.67 -22.82 1.94
CA ASN A 62 14.06 -23.23 2.04
C ASN A 62 14.76 -23.15 0.67
N ALA A 63 16.08 -22.97 0.68
CA ALA A 63 16.90 -23.02 -0.53
C ALA A 63 16.69 -24.35 -1.28
N GLY A 64 16.65 -24.28 -2.61
CA GLY A 64 16.44 -25.45 -3.49
C GLY A 64 14.98 -25.85 -3.69
N GLN A 65 14.02 -25.26 -2.96
CA GLN A 65 12.60 -25.47 -3.25
C GLN A 65 12.20 -24.76 -4.55
N ARG A 66 11.34 -25.41 -5.33
CA ARG A 66 10.79 -24.84 -6.57
C ARG A 66 9.46 -24.16 -6.29
N MET A 67 9.31 -22.92 -6.78
CA MET A 67 8.09 -22.14 -6.68
C MET A 67 7.40 -22.10 -8.05
N ARG A 68 6.08 -22.31 -8.07
CA ARG A 68 5.23 -22.09 -9.24
C ARG A 68 4.16 -21.07 -8.86
N ILE A 69 4.08 -19.99 -9.62
CA ILE A 69 3.06 -18.95 -9.48
C ILE A 69 2.21 -18.99 -10.74
N GLU A 70 0.90 -19.00 -10.56
CA GLU A 70 -0.07 -18.86 -11.63
C GLU A 70 -0.92 -17.63 -11.33
N LEU A 71 -0.96 -16.71 -12.28
CA LEU A 71 -1.65 -15.44 -12.13
C LEU A 71 -2.71 -15.33 -13.22
N ASN A 72 -3.96 -15.26 -12.80
CA ASN A 72 -5.10 -15.09 -13.68
C ASN A 72 -5.72 -13.72 -13.39
N THR A 73 -5.77 -12.86 -14.40
CA THR A 73 -6.31 -11.51 -14.30
C THR A 73 -7.52 -11.35 -15.23
N SER A 74 -8.42 -10.43 -14.90
CA SER A 74 -9.43 -9.99 -15.86
C SER A 74 -8.76 -9.14 -16.94
N VAL A 75 -9.38 -9.13 -18.12
CA VAL A 75 -9.00 -8.23 -19.22
C VAL A 75 -8.88 -6.79 -18.69
N ASP A 76 -7.83 -6.11 -19.12
CA ASP A 76 -7.42 -4.73 -18.77
C ASP A 76 -6.54 -4.53 -17.51
N PHE A 77 -6.20 -5.59 -16.77
CA PHE A 77 -5.27 -5.48 -15.64
C PHE A 77 -3.83 -5.88 -16.05
N HIS A 78 -2.91 -4.91 -16.09
CA HIS A 78 -1.48 -5.17 -16.26
C HIS A 78 -0.89 -5.65 -14.93
N ALA A 79 -0.84 -6.97 -14.74
CA ALA A 79 -0.17 -7.56 -13.59
C ALA A 79 1.17 -8.13 -14.00
N GLU A 80 2.22 -7.71 -13.31
CA GLU A 80 3.54 -8.28 -13.40
C GLU A 80 3.87 -8.95 -12.07
N VAL A 81 4.39 -10.18 -12.10
CA VAL A 81 5.09 -10.73 -10.94
C VAL A 81 6.44 -10.01 -10.89
N THR A 82 6.45 -8.82 -10.28
CA THR A 82 7.55 -7.88 -10.44
C THR A 82 8.85 -8.42 -9.85
N ARG A 83 8.81 -9.11 -8.70
CA ARG A 83 10.01 -9.60 -8.01
C ARG A 83 9.73 -10.82 -7.12
N VAL A 84 10.49 -11.90 -7.32
CA VAL A 84 10.63 -12.99 -6.33
C VAL A 84 11.90 -12.71 -5.54
N PHE A 85 11.75 -12.21 -4.30
CA PHE A 85 12.89 -11.91 -3.44
C PHE A 85 13.32 -13.16 -2.66
N HIS A 86 14.58 -13.56 -2.80
CA HIS A 86 15.26 -14.38 -1.80
C HIS A 86 15.75 -13.44 -0.69
N ARG A 87 15.07 -13.43 0.45
CA ARG A 87 15.58 -12.75 1.66
C ARG A 87 16.18 -13.82 2.56
N GLU A 88 17.50 -13.81 2.71
CA GLU A 88 18.16 -14.60 3.75
C GLU A 88 17.66 -14.12 5.12
N VAL A 89 17.08 -15.03 5.89
CA VAL A 89 16.74 -14.75 7.28
C VAL A 89 18.05 -14.90 8.06
N THR A 90 18.77 -13.80 8.24
CA THR A 90 19.91 -13.77 9.15
C THR A 90 19.39 -13.94 10.58
N HIS A 91 19.58 -15.13 11.15
CA HIS A 91 19.46 -15.30 12.59
C HIS A 91 20.56 -14.46 13.26
N LEU A 92 20.14 -13.47 14.06
CA LEU A 92 21.00 -12.78 15.02
C LEU A 92 21.30 -13.68 16.22
#